data_AF-A0A382BPY3-F1
#
_entry.id   AF-A0A382BPY3-F1
#
_cell.length_a   1.000
_cell.length_b   1.000
_cell.length_c   1.000
_cell.angle_alpha   90.00
_cell.angle_beta   90.00
_cell.angle_gamma   90.00
#
_symmetry.space_group_name_H-M   'P 1'
#
loop_
_entity.id
_entity.type
_entity.pdbx_description
1 polymer ?
#
loop_
_entity_poly.entity_id
_entity_poly.type
_entity_poly.pdbx_seq_one_letter_code
_entity_poly.pdbx_strand_id
1 'polypeptide(L)' 'VKVIKVNTSIMRGKLKSFKGTVGYKKDFKKAIVTLAEGNTIDSSLEIK' A
#
# COMPACT_ATOMS: atom_id res chain seq x y z
N VAL A 1 -9.61 -3.38 16.54
CA VAL A 1 -8.32 -2.71 16.23
C VAL A 1 -8.52 -1.20 16.34
N LYS A 2 -7.67 -0.49 17.08
CA LYS A 2 -7.72 0.99 17.18
C LYS A 2 -6.46 1.61 16.55
N VAL A 3 -6.67 2.51 15.59
CA VAL A 3 -5.62 3.22 14.86
C VAL A 3 -5.43 4.61 15.46
N ILE A 4 -4.17 4.99 15.73
CA ILE A 4 -3.81 6.32 16.25
C ILE A 4 -3.48 7.27 15.10
N LYS A 5 -2.73 6.79 14.12
CA LYS A 5 -2.22 7.61 13.02
C LYS A 5 -2.13 6.84 11.72
N VAL A 6 -2.43 7.52 10.62
CA VAL A 6 -2.23 7.01 9.26
C VAL A 6 -1.43 8.01 8.45
N ASN A 7 -0.31 7.57 7.89
CA ASN A 7 0.47 8.32 6.92
C ASN A 7 0.28 7.69 5.55
N THR A 8 -0.09 8.48 4.53
CA THR A 8 -0.28 7.96 3.18
C THR A 8 0.67 8.61 2.19
N SER A 9 1.07 7.85 1.17
CA SER A 9 1.84 8.34 0.03
C SER A 9 1.36 7.67 -1.25
N ILE A 10 1.38 8.42 -2.36
CA ILE A 10 1.04 7.90 -3.69
C ILE A 10 2.33 7.40 -4.33
N MET A 11 2.41 6.10 -4.59
CA MET A 11 3.50 5.52 -5.36
C MET A 11 3.09 5.44 -6.82
N ARG A 12 3.73 6.29 -7.63
CA ARG A 12 3.55 6.24 -9.08
C ARG A 12 4.20 4.97 -9.64
N GLY A 13 3.48 4.31 -10.53
CA GLY A 13 3.94 3.12 -11.21
C GLY A 13 5.06 3.45 -12.18
N LYS A 14 6.02 2.54 -12.28
CA LYS A 14 7.13 2.69 -13.22
C LYS A 14 6.65 2.52 -14.65
N LEU A 15 7.28 3.26 -15.55
CA LEU A 15 7.20 2.98 -16.98
C LEU A 15 7.76 1.59 -17.26
N LYS A 16 7.11 0.87 -18.16
CA LYS A 16 7.43 -0.49 -18.59
C LYS A 16 7.36 -0.57 -20.11
N SER A 17 8.15 -1.47 -20.67
CA SER A 17 8.12 -1.80 -22.08
C SER A 17 8.04 -3.30 -22.24
N PHE A 18 7.15 -3.78 -23.10
CA PHE A 18 7.09 -5.20 -23.47
C PHE A 18 6.86 -5.33 -24.97
N LYS A 19 7.74 -6.07 -25.65
CA LYS A 19 7.69 -6.33 -27.11
C LYS A 19 7.47 -5.06 -27.96
N GLY A 20 8.15 -3.97 -27.63
CA GLY A 20 8.03 -2.70 -28.36
C GLY A 20 6.88 -1.79 -27.93
N THR A 21 5.94 -2.28 -27.10
CA THR A 21 4.83 -1.48 -26.58
C THR A 21 5.19 -0.87 -25.23
N VAL A 22 4.99 0.44 -25.11
CA VAL A 22 5.21 1.20 -23.89
C VAL A 22 3.93 1.20 -23.05
N GLY A 23 4.05 0.94 -21.75
CA GLY A 23 2.95 0.96 -20.81
C GLY A 23 3.43 1.32 -19.41
N TYR A 24 2.52 1.47 -18.46
CA TYR A 24 2.86 1.83 -17.09
C TYR A 24 2.29 0.82 -16.12
N LYS A 25 3.01 0.59 -15.01
CA LYS A 25 2.40 -0.10 -13.87
C LYS A 25 1.33 0.82 -13.26
N LYS A 26 0.25 0.25 -12.74
CA LYS A 26 -0.78 1.02 -12.03
C LYS A 26 -0.20 1.70 -10.78
N ASP A 27 -0.57 2.95 -10.58
CA ASP A 27 -0.30 3.68 -9.34
C ASP A 27 -1.02 3.02 -8.17
N PHE A 28 -0.41 3.06 -6.99
CA PHE A 28 -1.07 2.63 -5.77
C PHE A 28 -0.78 3.57 -4.62
N LYS A 29 -1.75 3.65 -3.71
CA LYS A 29 -1.62 4.43 -2.49
C LYS A 29 -1.09 3.51 -1.39
N LYS A 30 0.07 3.85 -0.84
CA LYS A 30 0.64 3.17 0.32
C LYS A 30 0.17 3.88 1.57
N ALA A 31 -0.27 3.12 2.56
CA ALA A 31 -0.59 3.61 3.90
C ALA A 31 0.33 2.93 4.93
N ILE A 32 0.90 3.74 5.81
CA ILE A 32 1.64 3.30 6.99
C ILE A 32 0.78 3.66 8.19
N VAL A 33 0.44 2.66 9.00
CA VAL A 33 -0.54 2.79 10.09
C VAL A 33 0.14 2.55 11.42
N THR A 34 -0.09 3.45 12.37
CA THR A 34 0.37 3.31 13.76
C THR A 34 -0.81 2.94 14.65
N LEU A 35 -0.68 1.81 15.35
CA LEU A 35 -1.70 1.27 16.23
C LEU A 35 -1.50 1.71 17.68
N ALA A 36 -2.57 1.65 18.47
CA ALA A 36 -2.45 1.75 19.91
C ALA A 36 -1.72 0.53 20.50
N GLU A 37 -1.02 0.76 21.60
CA GLU A 37 -0.25 -0.26 22.32
C GLU A 37 -1.13 -1.48 22.67
N GLY A 38 -0.57 -2.68 22.57
CA GLY A 38 -1.29 -3.94 22.80
C GLY A 38 -2.14 -4.44 21.62
N ASN A 39 -2.30 -3.66 20.54
CA ASN A 39 -2.98 -4.11 19.33
C ASN A 39 -1.99 -4.69 18.31
N THR A 40 -2.16 -5.97 17.97
CA THR A 40 -1.40 -6.65 16.91
C THR A 40 -2.32 -6.93 15.72
N ILE A 41 -1.79 -6.82 14.49
CA ILE A 41 -2.48 -7.25 13.26
C ILE A 41 -1.74 -8.47 12.72
N ASP A 42 -2.45 -9.59 12.57
CA ASP A 42 -1.97 -10.74 11.80
C ASP A 42 -2.27 -10.49 10.32
N SER A 43 -1.21 -10.34 9.52
CA SER A 43 -1.28 -10.06 8.09
C SER A 43 -1.78 -11.22 7.23
N SER A 44 -2.10 -12.39 7.81
CA SER A 44 -2.71 -13.53 7.09
C SER A 44 -4.23 -13.38 6.90
N LEU A 45 -4.88 -12.53 7.70
CA LEU A 45 -6.33 -12.32 7.64
C LEU A 45 -6.63 -11.14 6.69
N GLU A 46 -7.35 -11.44 5.61
CA GLU A 46 -7.77 -10.45 4.60
C GLU A 46 -8.44 -9.23 5.26
N ILE A 47 -7.84 -8.06 5.06
CA ILE A 47 -8.43 -6.78 5.41
C ILE A 47 -9.44 -6.45 4.29
N LYS A 48 -10.72 -6.75 4.50
CA LYS A 48 -11.82 -6.29 3.64
C LYS A 48 -11.99 -4.77 3.73
#